data_AF-A0A1N7PKJ1-F1
#
_entry.id   AF-A0A1N7PKJ1-F1
#
_cell.length_a   1.000
_cell.length_b   1.000
_cell.length_c   1.000
_cell.angle_alpha   90.00
_cell.angle_beta   90.00
_cell.angle_gamma   90.00
#
_symmetry.space_group_name_H-M   'P 1'
#
loop_
_entity.id
_entity.type
_entity.pdbx_description
1 polymer ?
#
loop_
_entity_poly.entity_id
_entity_poly.type
_entity_poly.pdbx_seq_one_letter_code
_entity_poly.pdbx_strand_id
1 'polypeptide(L)'
;MNSSQRESGEQNLSQPEQPEPKKQGEESGPRPERMEAVKKALEQSLFAESILLTISGQIASIPEMKGQPGLASVSGEEAWTGSLRLTAKGCLERMTGQDWHETVLSQLVHSMYEARRRDRLKRGYLMELKRNAPEDARPAVENWIHWVDYAELSLQEAMVHARELIGSHSWDHFAPQK
;
A
#
# COMPACT_ATOMS: atom_id res chain seq x y z
N MET A 1 -28.75 72.16 46.63
CA MET A 1 -27.29 72.36 46.53
C MET A 1 -26.68 71.09 45.94
N ASN A 2 -25.74 71.28 45.03
CA ASN A 2 -25.10 70.32 44.13
C ASN A 2 -24.23 69.23 44.79
N SER A 3 -23.85 68.25 43.94
CA SER A 3 -22.67 67.37 44.01
C SER A 3 -22.90 66.06 44.81
N SER A 4 -22.44 64.87 44.40
CA SER A 4 -21.46 64.46 43.39
C SER A 4 -21.65 62.98 43.04
N GLN A 5 -21.34 62.65 41.79
CA GLN A 5 -21.11 61.30 41.27
C GLN A 5 -20.00 60.56 42.04
N ARG A 6 -20.05 59.22 42.09
CA ARG A 6 -19.14 58.33 41.32
C ARG A 6 -19.33 56.84 41.67
N GLU A 7 -19.43 56.06 40.59
CA GLU A 7 -19.35 54.60 40.49
C GLU A 7 -17.95 54.07 40.83
N SER A 8 -17.88 52.77 41.15
CA SER A 8 -16.85 51.77 40.78
C SER A 8 -16.76 50.72 41.91
N GLY A 9 -16.74 49.43 41.68
CA GLY A 9 -16.60 48.62 40.47
C GLY A 9 -16.20 47.24 40.97
N GLU A 10 -17.16 46.32 41.04
CA GLU A 10 -16.87 44.92 41.38
C GLU A 10 -16.08 44.32 40.21
N GLN A 11 -14.85 43.93 40.53
CA GLN A 11 -13.94 43.26 39.63
C GLN A 11 -14.48 41.86 39.32
N ASN A 12 -15.14 41.71 38.17
CA ASN A 12 -15.39 40.40 37.59
C ASN A 12 -14.12 39.98 36.85
N LEU A 13 -13.34 39.10 37.48
CA LEU A 13 -12.16 38.48 36.90
C LEU A 13 -12.57 37.59 35.73
N SER A 14 -12.48 38.11 34.52
CA SER A 14 -12.56 37.31 33.29
C SER A 14 -11.44 36.28 33.30
N GLN A 15 -11.81 35.00 33.40
CA GLN A 15 -10.91 33.90 33.12
C GLN A 15 -10.48 34.00 31.64
N PRO A 16 -9.19 33.78 31.30
CA PRO A 16 -8.79 33.70 29.92
C PRO A 16 -9.41 32.45 29.30
N GLU A 17 -10.24 32.63 28.27
CA GLU A 17 -10.69 31.55 27.40
C GLU A 17 -9.47 30.78 26.91
N GLN A 18 -9.37 29.51 27.32
CA GLN A 18 -8.40 28.61 26.73
C GLN A 18 -8.77 28.44 25.25
N PRO A 19 -7.83 28.61 24.31
CA PRO A 19 -8.14 28.36 22.91
C PRO A 19 -8.53 26.89 22.76
N GLU A 20 -9.69 26.66 22.15
CA GLU A 20 -10.16 25.33 21.78
C GLU A 20 -9.02 24.56 21.08
N PRO A 21 -8.88 23.24 21.34
CA PRO A 21 -7.89 22.45 20.65
C PRO A 21 -8.21 22.49 19.16
N LYS A 22 -7.33 23.15 18.39
CA LYS A 22 -7.34 23.10 16.93
C LYS A 22 -7.42 21.63 16.55
N LYS A 23 -8.55 21.21 15.97
CA LYS A 23 -8.62 19.95 15.23
C LYS A 23 -7.43 19.99 14.28
N GLN A 24 -6.45 19.11 14.52
CA GLN A 24 -5.31 18.94 13.63
C GLN A 24 -5.91 18.74 12.25
N GLY A 25 -5.69 19.73 11.37
CA GLY A 25 -6.27 19.71 10.04
C GLY A 25 -5.87 18.40 9.38
N GLU A 26 -6.83 17.72 8.79
CA GLU A 26 -6.54 16.74 7.75
C GLU A 26 -5.72 17.49 6.70
N GLU A 27 -4.39 17.35 6.76
CA GLU A 27 -3.49 17.94 5.77
C GLU A 27 -3.83 17.28 4.43
N SER A 28 -4.62 17.98 3.62
CA SER A 28 -5.32 17.48 2.45
C SER A 28 -4.48 17.48 1.18
N GLY A 29 -3.15 17.64 1.31
CA GLY A 29 -2.24 17.87 0.19
C GLY A 29 -1.10 16.85 0.12
N PRO A 30 -0.33 16.86 -0.98
CA PRO A 30 0.80 15.97 -1.14
C PRO A 30 1.88 16.21 -0.08
N ARG A 31 2.54 15.12 0.33
CA ARG A 31 3.62 15.09 1.33
C ARG A 31 4.89 14.50 0.74
N PRO A 32 5.67 15.25 -0.06
CA PRO A 32 6.85 14.73 -0.77
C PRO A 32 7.88 14.05 0.15
N GLU A 33 7.94 14.41 1.43
CA GLU A 33 8.79 13.77 2.44
C GLU A 33 8.45 12.29 2.67
N ARG A 34 7.23 11.85 2.30
CA ARG A 34 6.82 10.43 2.36
C ARG A 34 7.30 9.61 1.17
N MET A 35 7.79 10.26 0.10
CA MET A 35 8.17 9.59 -1.15
C MET A 35 9.13 8.42 -0.91
N GLU A 36 10.17 8.63 -0.09
CA GLU A 36 11.18 7.60 0.17
C GLU A 36 10.59 6.38 0.90
N ALA A 37 9.65 6.59 1.81
CA ALA A 37 8.97 5.50 2.50
C ALA A 37 8.14 4.65 1.52
N VAL A 38 7.44 5.30 0.57
CA VAL A 38 6.70 4.58 -0.48
C VAL A 38 7.66 3.76 -1.35
N LYS A 39 8.74 4.39 -1.82
CA LYS A 39 9.73 3.73 -2.69
C LYS A 39 10.34 2.52 -1.99
N LYS A 40 10.79 2.66 -0.75
CA LYS A 40 11.38 1.58 0.03
C LYS A 40 10.43 0.39 0.22
N ALA A 41 9.18 0.64 0.63
CA ALA A 41 8.20 -0.43 0.83
C ALA A 41 7.84 -1.13 -0.50
N LEU A 42 7.74 -0.37 -1.59
CA LEU A 42 7.48 -0.93 -2.92
C LEU A 42 8.67 -1.75 -3.44
N GLU A 43 9.91 -1.32 -3.17
CA GLU A 43 11.12 -2.06 -3.51
C GLU A 43 11.23 -3.37 -2.74
N GLN A 44 10.84 -3.41 -1.46
CA GLN A 44 10.74 -4.67 -0.70
C GLN A 44 9.71 -5.61 -1.32
N SER A 45 8.57 -5.07 -1.76
CA SER A 45 7.53 -5.84 -2.44
C SER A 45 8.01 -6.39 -3.79
N LEU A 46 8.76 -5.60 -4.57
CA LEU A 46 9.40 -6.05 -5.83
C LEU A 46 10.51 -7.06 -5.59
N PHE A 47 11.30 -6.90 -4.53
CA PHE A 47 12.29 -7.88 -4.11
C PHE A 47 11.62 -9.22 -3.81
N ALA A 48 10.49 -9.21 -3.08
CA ALA A 48 9.71 -10.41 -2.84
C ALA A 48 9.25 -11.06 -4.15
N GLU A 49 8.75 -10.30 -5.12
CA GLU A 49 8.39 -10.82 -6.45
C GLU A 49 9.58 -11.48 -7.17
N SER A 50 10.79 -10.96 -7.01
CA SER A 50 11.99 -11.60 -7.58
C SER A 50 12.26 -12.98 -6.96
N ILE A 51 12.03 -13.13 -5.65
CA ILE A 51 12.15 -14.43 -4.95
C ILE A 51 11.01 -15.37 -5.36
N LEU A 52 9.79 -14.85 -5.54
CA LEU A 52 8.65 -15.65 -6.03
C LEU A 52 8.96 -16.28 -7.38
N LEU A 53 9.52 -15.51 -8.32
CA LEU A 53 9.92 -16.03 -9.64
C LEU A 53 10.99 -17.13 -9.57
N THR A 54 11.95 -17.03 -8.63
CA THR A 54 12.96 -18.09 -8.48
C THR A 54 12.36 -19.37 -7.90
N ILE A 55 11.48 -19.26 -6.90
CA ILE A 55 10.75 -20.40 -6.33
C ILE A 55 9.85 -21.06 -7.39
N SER A 56 9.16 -20.25 -8.19
CA SER A 56 8.33 -20.68 -9.33
C SER A 56 9.13 -21.52 -10.32
N GLY A 57 10.30 -21.02 -10.74
CA GLY A 57 11.22 -21.75 -11.62
C GLY A 57 11.74 -23.05 -11.00
N GLN A 58 12.08 -23.03 -9.71
CA GLN A 58 12.51 -24.23 -8.98
C GLN A 58 11.40 -25.29 -8.98
N ILE A 59 10.17 -24.92 -8.64
CA ILE A 59 9.04 -25.86 -8.57
C ILE A 59 8.67 -26.38 -9.96
N ALA A 60 8.68 -25.53 -10.99
CA ALA A 60 8.44 -25.95 -12.37
C ALA A 60 9.49 -26.94 -12.91
N SER A 61 10.68 -26.99 -12.30
CA SER A 61 11.72 -27.95 -12.65
C SER A 61 11.49 -29.34 -12.05
N ILE A 62 10.66 -29.47 -11.01
CA ILE A 62 10.34 -30.75 -10.35
C ILE A 62 9.40 -31.55 -11.27
N PRO A 63 9.79 -32.76 -11.71
CA PRO A 63 8.98 -33.57 -12.63
C PRO A 63 7.55 -33.83 -12.14
N GLU A 64 7.38 -34.12 -10.86
CA GLU A 64 6.10 -34.45 -10.20
C GLU A 64 5.16 -33.24 -10.08
N MET A 65 5.70 -32.03 -10.26
CA MET A 65 4.92 -30.78 -10.24
C MET A 65 4.44 -30.39 -11.64
N LYS A 66 4.94 -31.03 -12.70
CA LYS A 66 4.52 -30.74 -14.08
C LYS A 66 3.05 -31.09 -14.27
N GLY A 67 2.31 -30.17 -14.88
CA GLY A 67 0.89 -30.36 -15.19
C GLY A 67 -0.06 -30.12 -14.01
N GLN A 68 0.45 -29.75 -12.82
CA GLN A 68 -0.40 -29.31 -11.70
C GLN A 68 -1.12 -28.00 -12.09
N PRO A 69 -2.47 -27.97 -12.13
CA PRO A 69 -3.23 -26.78 -12.57
C PRO A 69 -2.95 -25.53 -11.74
N GLY A 70 -2.70 -25.71 -10.44
CA GLY A 70 -2.34 -24.62 -9.52
C GLY A 70 -1.04 -23.93 -9.91
N LEU A 71 -0.06 -24.65 -10.48
CA LEU A 71 1.23 -24.08 -10.86
C LEU A 71 1.09 -23.09 -12.03
N ALA A 72 0.39 -23.48 -13.09
CA ALA A 72 0.15 -22.60 -14.24
C ALA A 72 -0.65 -21.34 -13.86
N SER A 73 -1.62 -21.50 -12.95
CA SER A 73 -2.43 -20.38 -12.44
C SER A 73 -1.59 -19.40 -11.63
N VAL A 74 -0.70 -19.89 -10.77
CA VAL A 74 0.24 -19.05 -10.01
C VAL A 74 1.20 -18.30 -10.94
N SER A 75 1.86 -18.99 -11.87
CA SER A 75 2.81 -18.36 -12.79
C SER A 75 2.15 -17.29 -13.66
N GLY A 76 0.89 -17.49 -14.06
CA GLY A 76 0.11 -16.48 -14.76
C GLY A 76 -0.08 -15.20 -13.94
N GLU A 77 -0.41 -15.33 -12.66
CA GLU A 77 -0.56 -14.18 -11.76
C GLU A 77 0.76 -13.46 -11.46
N GLU A 78 1.88 -14.18 -11.34
CA GLU A 78 3.20 -13.60 -11.05
C GLU A 78 3.66 -12.56 -12.10
N ALA A 79 3.41 -12.83 -13.38
CA ALA A 79 3.72 -11.89 -14.44
C ALA A 79 2.95 -10.57 -14.28
N TRP A 80 1.67 -10.65 -13.91
CA TRP A 80 0.83 -9.49 -13.70
C TRP A 80 1.21 -8.71 -12.45
N THR A 81 1.41 -9.40 -11.32
CA THR A 81 1.74 -8.75 -10.04
C THR A 81 3.05 -7.99 -10.09
N GLY A 82 4.08 -8.57 -10.73
CA GLY A 82 5.36 -7.88 -10.94
C GLY A 82 5.22 -6.65 -11.84
N SER A 83 4.48 -6.77 -12.95
CA SER A 83 4.23 -5.64 -13.86
C SER A 83 3.51 -4.48 -13.18
N LEU A 84 2.46 -4.75 -12.40
CA LEU A 84 1.70 -3.72 -11.68
C LEU A 84 2.56 -2.97 -10.64
N ARG A 85 3.42 -3.69 -9.91
CA ARG A 85 4.37 -3.07 -8.96
C ARG A 85 5.43 -2.22 -9.67
N LEU A 86 5.93 -2.67 -10.83
CA LEU A 86 6.84 -1.86 -11.65
C LEU A 86 6.16 -0.61 -12.20
N THR A 87 4.90 -0.71 -12.61
CA THR A 87 4.10 0.46 -13.03
C THR A 87 3.94 1.44 -11.88
N ALA A 88 3.58 0.97 -10.68
CA ALA A 88 3.50 1.81 -9.49
C ALA A 88 4.84 2.50 -9.18
N LYS A 89 5.97 1.79 -9.32
CA LYS A 89 7.31 2.37 -9.15
C LYS A 89 7.59 3.46 -10.18
N GLY A 90 7.26 3.20 -11.44
CA GLY A 90 7.38 4.18 -12.52
C GLY A 90 6.57 5.45 -12.25
N CYS A 91 5.35 5.33 -11.71
CA CYS A 91 4.57 6.49 -11.27
C CYS A 91 5.29 7.30 -10.18
N LEU A 92 5.89 6.65 -9.17
CA LEU A 92 6.68 7.32 -8.11
C LEU A 92 7.91 8.05 -8.66
N GLU A 93 8.60 7.45 -9.64
CA GLU A 93 9.73 8.11 -10.30
C GLU A 93 9.27 9.35 -11.09
N ARG A 94 8.13 9.27 -11.78
CA ARG A 94 7.54 10.43 -12.46
C ARG A 94 7.17 11.56 -11.49
N MET A 95 6.55 11.23 -10.36
CA MET A 95 6.25 12.22 -9.31
C MET A 95 7.52 12.85 -8.71
N THR A 96 8.62 12.10 -8.60
CA THR A 96 9.93 12.65 -8.20
C THR A 96 10.39 13.73 -9.19
N GLY A 97 10.15 13.49 -10.49
CA GLY A 97 10.35 14.45 -11.58
C GLY A 97 9.29 15.55 -11.69
N GLN A 98 8.46 15.77 -10.65
CA GLN A 98 7.37 16.75 -10.59
C GLN A 98 6.18 16.48 -11.52
N ASP A 99 6.07 15.28 -12.09
CA ASP A 99 4.88 14.86 -12.84
C ASP A 99 3.82 14.30 -11.89
N TRP A 100 3.01 15.22 -11.36
CA TRP A 100 1.89 14.96 -10.44
C TRP A 100 0.53 14.93 -11.14
N HIS A 101 0.52 14.67 -12.46
CA HIS A 101 -0.72 14.67 -13.23
C HIS A 101 -1.72 13.64 -12.69
N GLU A 102 -3.00 13.97 -12.73
CA GLU A 102 -4.09 13.16 -12.18
C GLU A 102 -4.05 11.68 -12.65
N THR A 103 -3.76 11.48 -13.94
CA THR A 103 -3.64 10.14 -14.53
C THR A 103 -2.45 9.34 -13.98
N VAL A 104 -1.37 10.00 -13.53
CA VAL A 104 -0.24 9.34 -12.85
C VAL A 104 -0.65 8.86 -11.47
N LEU A 105 -1.39 9.69 -10.73
CA LEU A 105 -1.92 9.34 -9.41
C LEU A 105 -2.94 8.20 -9.51
N SER A 106 -3.86 8.30 -10.47
CA SER A 106 -4.83 7.25 -10.75
C SER A 106 -4.16 5.92 -11.09
N GLN A 107 -3.14 5.94 -11.97
CA GLN A 107 -2.40 4.74 -12.36
C GLN A 107 -1.63 4.13 -11.18
N LEU A 108 -1.02 4.95 -10.31
CA LEU A 108 -0.36 4.49 -9.09
C LEU A 108 -1.33 3.70 -8.20
N VAL A 109 -2.45 4.34 -7.85
CA VAL A 109 -3.46 3.77 -6.95
C VAL A 109 -4.03 2.50 -7.55
N HIS A 110 -4.47 2.54 -8.80
CA HIS A 110 -5.01 1.38 -9.50
C HIS A 110 -4.04 0.21 -9.53
N SER A 111 -2.77 0.45 -9.87
CA SER A 111 -1.77 -0.61 -9.97
C SER A 111 -1.49 -1.28 -8.62
N MET A 112 -1.44 -0.50 -7.53
CA MET A 112 -1.28 -1.05 -6.18
C MET A 112 -2.49 -1.89 -5.73
N TYR A 113 -3.71 -1.43 -5.99
CA TYR A 113 -4.91 -2.20 -5.65
C TYR A 113 -5.02 -3.50 -6.46
N GLU A 114 -4.76 -3.46 -7.77
CA GLU A 114 -4.80 -4.64 -8.61
C GLU A 114 -3.71 -5.65 -8.25
N ALA A 115 -2.49 -5.18 -7.92
CA ALA A 115 -1.42 -6.05 -7.46
C ALA A 115 -1.84 -6.81 -6.19
N ARG A 116 -2.41 -6.10 -5.20
CA ARG A 116 -2.91 -6.70 -3.96
C ARG A 116 -4.06 -7.68 -4.21
N ARG A 117 -4.98 -7.37 -5.12
CA ARG A 117 -6.08 -8.27 -5.49
C ARG A 117 -5.52 -9.58 -6.05
N ARG A 118 -4.52 -9.50 -6.92
CA ARG A 118 -3.88 -10.66 -7.55
C ARG A 118 -3.01 -11.46 -6.59
N ASP A 119 -2.35 -10.84 -5.61
CA ASP A 119 -1.64 -11.58 -4.56
C ASP A 119 -2.58 -12.53 -3.81
N ARG A 120 -3.82 -12.11 -3.54
CA ARG A 120 -4.84 -12.96 -2.90
C ARG A 120 -5.26 -14.14 -3.77
N LEU A 121 -5.37 -13.93 -5.08
CA LEU A 121 -5.65 -15.01 -6.05
C LEU A 121 -4.47 -16.00 -6.08
N LYS A 122 -3.25 -15.49 -6.23
CA LYS A 122 -2.00 -16.25 -6.19
C LYS A 122 -1.92 -17.11 -4.93
N ARG A 123 -2.21 -16.50 -3.77
CA ARG A 123 -2.28 -17.20 -2.48
C ARG A 123 -3.32 -18.30 -2.48
N GLY A 124 -4.51 -18.07 -3.04
CA GLY A 124 -5.55 -19.09 -3.20
C GLY A 124 -5.07 -20.30 -4.00
N TYR A 125 -4.45 -20.06 -5.15
CA TYR A 125 -3.89 -21.12 -5.99
C TYR A 125 -2.75 -21.88 -5.30
N LEU A 126 -1.88 -21.19 -4.55
CA LEU A 126 -0.82 -21.85 -3.77
C LEU A 126 -1.36 -22.73 -2.65
N MET A 127 -2.47 -22.34 -2.01
CA MET A 127 -3.12 -23.19 -1.01
C MET A 127 -3.69 -24.47 -1.62
N GLU A 128 -4.20 -24.41 -2.85
CA GLU A 128 -4.61 -25.60 -3.60
C GLU A 128 -3.40 -26.46 -3.99
N LEU A 129 -2.36 -25.82 -4.55
CA LEU A 129 -1.12 -26.49 -4.93
C LEU A 129 -0.49 -27.22 -3.73
N LYS A 130 -0.46 -26.59 -2.55
CA LYS A 130 0.07 -27.18 -1.31
C LYS A 130 -0.65 -28.48 -0.92
N ARG A 131 -1.97 -28.56 -1.11
CA ARG A 131 -2.76 -29.76 -0.78
C ARG A 131 -2.44 -30.94 -1.67
N ASN A 132 -2.08 -30.67 -2.92
CA ASN A 132 -1.81 -31.67 -3.95
C ASN A 132 -0.31 -31.92 -4.20
N ALA A 133 0.56 -31.12 -3.57
CA ALA A 133 2.00 -31.22 -3.73
C ALA A 133 2.53 -32.53 -3.10
N PRO A 134 3.45 -33.23 -3.81
CA PRO A 134 4.27 -34.29 -3.22
C PRO A 134 4.96 -33.82 -1.94
N GLU A 135 5.24 -34.75 -1.03
CA GLU A 135 5.83 -34.45 0.27
C GLU A 135 7.15 -33.65 0.15
N ASP A 136 7.99 -34.03 -0.81
CA ASP A 136 9.29 -33.38 -1.05
C ASP A 136 9.17 -31.96 -1.65
N ALA A 137 8.08 -31.66 -2.37
CA ALA A 137 7.83 -30.35 -2.97
C ALA A 137 7.07 -29.41 -2.03
N ARG A 138 6.39 -29.95 -1.01
CA ARG A 138 5.55 -29.17 -0.08
C ARG A 138 6.30 -28.06 0.66
N PRO A 139 7.54 -28.24 1.17
CA PRO A 139 8.28 -27.17 1.81
C PRO A 139 8.55 -25.98 0.87
N ALA A 140 8.82 -26.24 -0.40
CA ALA A 140 9.03 -25.19 -1.39
C ALA A 140 7.73 -24.39 -1.64
N VAL A 141 6.58 -25.07 -1.72
CA VAL A 141 5.26 -24.41 -1.85
C VAL A 141 4.91 -23.60 -0.59
N GLU A 142 5.25 -24.09 0.61
CA GLU A 142 5.06 -23.35 1.86
C GLU A 142 5.92 -22.09 1.91
N ASN A 143 7.20 -22.20 1.55
CA ASN A 143 8.07 -21.05 1.40
C ASN A 143 7.52 -20.05 0.37
N TRP A 144 6.96 -20.55 -0.74
CA TRP A 144 6.30 -19.71 -1.75
C TRP A 144 5.17 -18.88 -1.14
N ILE A 145 4.29 -19.50 -0.35
CA ILE A 145 3.17 -18.82 0.33
C ILE A 145 3.71 -17.73 1.27
N HIS A 146 4.76 -18.01 2.04
CA HIS A 146 5.37 -17.03 2.93
C HIS A 146 5.89 -15.79 2.18
N TRP A 147 6.51 -15.99 1.01
CA TRP A 147 6.95 -14.87 0.18
C TRP A 147 5.80 -14.10 -0.46
N VAL A 148 4.68 -14.74 -0.79
CA VAL A 148 3.46 -14.03 -1.24
C VAL A 148 2.89 -13.17 -0.12
N ASP A 149 2.81 -13.72 1.10
CA ASP A 149 2.34 -12.99 2.27
C ASP A 149 3.25 -11.77 2.57
N TYR A 150 4.57 -11.93 2.44
CA TYR A 150 5.53 -10.83 2.57
C TYR A 150 5.38 -9.77 1.45
N ALA A 151 5.22 -10.21 0.19
CA ALA A 151 4.99 -9.32 -0.94
C ALA A 151 3.72 -8.48 -0.78
N GLU A 152 2.62 -9.09 -0.29
CA GLU A 152 1.37 -8.38 0.01
C GLU A 152 1.55 -7.41 1.16
N LEU A 153 2.23 -7.81 2.25
CA LEU A 153 2.44 -6.96 3.42
C LEU A 153 3.23 -5.69 3.05
N SER A 154 4.36 -5.82 2.36
CA SER A 154 5.16 -4.66 1.93
C SER A 154 4.41 -3.79 0.91
N LEU A 155 3.55 -4.37 0.06
CA LEU A 155 2.69 -3.59 -0.83
C LEU A 155 1.65 -2.79 -0.02
N GLN A 156 1.04 -3.39 1.01
CA GLN A 156 0.09 -2.69 1.87
C GLN A 156 0.76 -1.53 2.62
N GLU A 157 1.99 -1.70 3.10
CA GLU A 157 2.79 -0.62 3.68
C GLU A 157 3.05 0.50 2.65
N ALA A 158 3.43 0.14 1.41
CA ALA A 158 3.58 1.10 0.33
C ALA A 158 2.27 1.85 0.03
N MET A 159 1.11 1.18 0.07
CA MET A 159 -0.20 1.81 -0.11
C MET A 159 -0.51 2.82 1.01
N VAL A 160 -0.19 2.50 2.27
CA VAL A 160 -0.37 3.43 3.40
C VAL A 160 0.49 4.67 3.19
N HIS A 161 1.77 4.51 2.89
CA HIS A 161 2.64 5.65 2.64
C HIS A 161 2.25 6.43 1.38
N ALA A 162 1.75 5.76 0.34
CA ALA A 162 1.27 6.42 -0.88
C ALA A 162 0.03 7.25 -0.60
N ARG A 163 -0.89 6.77 0.24
CA ARG A 163 -2.03 7.56 0.71
C ARG A 163 -1.59 8.80 1.48
N GLU A 164 -0.60 8.67 2.36
CA GLU A 164 -0.02 9.83 3.06
C GLU A 164 0.68 10.79 2.09
N LEU A 165 1.36 10.26 1.07
CA LEU A 165 2.08 11.02 0.04
C LEU A 165 1.15 11.86 -0.84
N ILE A 166 0.02 11.32 -1.30
CA ILE A 166 -0.87 12.02 -2.26
C ILE A 166 -2.09 12.67 -1.59
N GLY A 167 -2.27 12.43 -0.29
CA GLY A 167 -3.42 12.86 0.50
C GLY A 167 -4.59 11.87 0.43
N SER A 168 -5.28 11.69 1.56
CA SER A 168 -6.40 10.74 1.68
C SER A 168 -7.54 11.02 0.69
N HIS A 169 -7.86 12.28 0.41
CA HIS A 169 -8.93 12.63 -0.53
C HIS A 169 -8.61 12.16 -1.95
N SER A 170 -7.41 12.45 -2.45
CA SER A 170 -6.95 12.01 -3.77
C SER A 170 -6.89 10.48 -3.84
N TRP A 171 -6.36 9.84 -2.79
CA TRP A 171 -6.32 8.38 -2.70
C TRP A 171 -7.71 7.75 -2.79
N ASP A 172 -8.66 8.23 -1.99
CA ASP A 172 -10.00 7.69 -1.93
C ASP A 172 -10.78 7.98 -3.23
N HIS A 173 -10.46 9.07 -3.92
CA HIS A 173 -11.03 9.39 -5.24
C HIS A 173 -10.62 8.37 -6.33
N PHE A 174 -9.35 7.92 -6.33
CA PHE A 174 -8.85 6.94 -7.31
C PHE A 174 -8.99 5.49 -6.88
N ALA A 175 -9.27 5.23 -5.60
CA ALA A 175 -9.45 3.88 -5.10
C ALA A 175 -10.63 3.19 -5.81
N PRO A 176 -10.52 1.88 -6.12
CA PRO A 176 -11.63 1.13 -6.70
C PRO A 176 -12.88 1.23 -5.82
N GLN A 177 -14.01 1.61 -6.42
CA GLN A 177 -15.30 1.63 -5.74
C GLN A 177 -15.78 0.18 -5.50
N LYS A 178 -16.38 -0.06 -4.33
CA LYS A 178 -16.91 -1.37 -3.94
C LYS A 178 -18.24 -1.68 -4.63
#